data_AF-A0A7M7G0M4-F1
#
_entry.id   AF-A0A7M7G0M4-F1
#
_cell.length_a   1.000
_cell.length_b   1.000
_cell.length_c   1.000
_cell.angle_alpha   90.00
_cell.angle_beta   90.00
_cell.angle_gamma   90.00
#
_symmetry.space_group_name_H-M   'P 1'
#
loop_
_entity.id
_entity.type
_entity.pdbx_description
1 polymer ?
#
loop_
_entity_poly.entity_id
_entity_poly.type
_entity_poly.pdbx_seq_one_letter_code
_entity_poly.pdbx_strand_id
1 'polypeptide(L)'
;MAVPNHNPPQGMEGYDFGALSPEQQEKLNNFKMQTRVANEKYLRDHPEVDILLAEFLRDVLSRRPENIQDFAADWFTKPQLAENIDHQLEQRDASLRDQRFQRKL
;
A
#
# COMPACT_ATOMS: atom_id res chain seq x y z
N MET A 1 -16.92 16.88 18.68
CA MET A 1 -15.66 16.25 18.22
C MET A 1 -16.03 14.87 17.67
N ALA A 2 -15.53 14.49 16.48
CA ALA A 2 -15.85 13.19 15.91
C ALA A 2 -15.04 12.09 16.63
N VAL A 3 -15.72 11.19 17.33
CA VAL A 3 -15.11 10.05 18.00
C VAL A 3 -14.75 9.02 16.93
N PRO A 4 -13.48 8.56 16.83
CA PRO A 4 -13.13 7.48 15.93
C PRO A 4 -13.87 6.19 16.32
N ASN A 5 -14.53 5.55 15.36
CA ASN A 5 -15.33 4.34 15.57
C ASN A 5 -14.48 3.04 15.57
N HIS A 6 -13.30 3.07 16.20
CA HIS A 6 -12.40 1.91 16.31
C HIS A 6 -11.65 1.93 17.63
N ASN A 7 -11.38 0.74 18.19
CA ASN A 7 -10.60 0.58 19.42
C ASN A 7 -9.14 1.04 19.21
N PRO A 8 -8.47 1.56 20.27
CA PRO A 8 -7.06 1.91 20.19
C PRO A 8 -6.21 0.67 19.84
N PRO A 9 -5.09 0.85 19.13
CA PRO A 9 -4.15 -0.24 18.84
C PRO A 9 -3.70 -0.93 20.13
N GLN A 10 -3.55 -2.25 20.09
CA GLN A 10 -3.16 -3.05 21.25
C GLN A 10 -1.76 -2.63 21.72
N GLY A 11 -1.62 -2.26 23.00
CA GLY A 11 -0.37 -1.77 23.59
C GLY A 11 -0.19 -0.24 23.60
N MET A 12 -1.19 0.53 23.17
CA MET A 12 -1.22 1.99 23.35
C MET A 12 -2.18 2.40 24.46
N GLU A 13 -1.90 3.53 25.11
CA GLU A 13 -2.86 4.21 25.98
C GLU A 13 -4.12 4.59 25.18
N GLY A 14 -5.26 4.72 25.86
CA GLY A 14 -6.51 5.13 25.22
C GLY A 14 -6.37 6.49 24.52
N TYR A 15 -7.18 6.73 23.49
CA TYR A 15 -7.16 8.01 22.78
C TYR A 15 -7.41 9.18 23.76
N ASP A 16 -6.40 10.02 23.97
CA ASP A 16 -6.55 11.26 24.72
C ASP A 16 -7.10 12.36 23.80
N PHE A 17 -8.42 12.49 23.79
CA PHE A 17 -9.16 13.45 22.96
C PHE A 17 -8.88 14.92 23.32
N GLY A 18 -8.22 15.19 24.46
CA GLY A 18 -7.77 16.51 24.90
C GLY A 18 -6.28 16.78 24.67
N ALA A 19 -5.52 15.81 24.16
CA ALA A 19 -4.06 15.92 24.04
C ALA A 19 -3.59 17.03 23.10
N LEU A 20 -4.41 17.41 22.11
CA LEU A 20 -4.07 18.41 21.11
C LEU A 20 -4.94 19.65 21.25
N SER A 21 -4.30 20.82 21.25
CA SER A 21 -4.98 22.10 21.10
C SER A 21 -5.66 22.19 19.72
N PRO A 22 -6.66 23.08 19.56
CA PRO A 22 -7.30 23.28 18.25
C PRO A 22 -6.32 23.59 17.12
N GLU A 23 -5.29 24.40 17.39
CA GLU A 23 -4.24 24.72 16.41
C GLU A 23 -3.37 23.51 16.06
N GLN A 24 -3.03 22.68 17.06
CA GLN A 24 -2.28 21.43 16.84
C GLN A 24 -3.11 20.44 16.01
N GLN A 25 -4.41 20.36 16.27
CA GLN A 25 -5.31 19.51 15.51
C GLN A 25 -5.42 19.96 14.04
N GLU A 26 -5.50 21.27 13.79
CA GLU A 26 -5.52 21.81 12.42
C GLU A 26 -4.21 21.52 11.68
N LYS A 27 -3.06 21.75 12.32
CA LYS A 27 -1.74 21.40 11.77
C LYS A 27 -1.64 19.90 11.46
N LEU A 28 -2.11 19.04 12.36
CA LEU A 28 -2.13 17.59 12.16
C LEU A 28 -3.01 17.19 10.98
N ASN A 29 -4.17 17.81 10.82
CA ASN A 29 -5.06 17.55 9.70
C ASN A 29 -4.41 17.95 8.37
N ASN A 30 -3.82 19.13 8.30
CA ASN A 30 -3.10 19.61 7.11
C ASN A 30 -1.93 18.69 6.76
N PHE A 31 -1.14 18.27 7.75
CA PHE A 31 -0.07 17.30 7.57
C PHE A 31 -0.59 15.97 7.02
N LYS A 32 -1.64 15.40 7.62
CA LYS A 32 -2.25 14.13 7.15
C LYS A 32 -2.75 14.24 5.71
N MET A 33 -3.36 15.36 5.32
CA MET A 33 -3.81 15.59 3.94
C MET A 33 -2.62 15.60 2.98
N GLN A 34 -1.56 16.35 3.29
CA GLN A 34 -0.36 16.40 2.46
C GLN A 34 0.30 15.02 2.34
N THR A 35 0.41 14.28 3.44
CA THR A 35 0.95 12.91 3.45
C THR A 35 0.11 11.97 2.59
N ARG A 36 -1.22 12.06 2.64
CA ARG A 36 -2.09 11.24 1.77
C ARG A 36 -1.85 11.53 0.29
N VAL A 37 -1.77 12.80 -0.09
CA VAL A 37 -1.46 13.21 -1.47
C VAL A 37 -0.08 12.70 -1.91
N ALA A 38 0.92 12.81 -1.04
CA ALA A 38 2.26 12.32 -1.33
C ALA A 38 2.30 10.79 -1.51
N ASN A 39 1.60 10.05 -0.66
CA ASN A 39 1.51 8.59 -0.75
C ASN A 39 0.80 8.15 -2.04
N GLU A 40 -0.30 8.80 -2.42
CA GLU A 40 -1.00 8.50 -3.68
C GLU A 40 -0.14 8.81 -4.90
N LYS A 41 0.62 9.91 -4.87
CA LYS A 41 1.58 10.23 -5.93
C LYS A 41 2.66 9.15 -6.03
N TYR A 42 3.25 8.76 -4.91
CA TYR A 42 4.24 7.69 -4.86
C TYR A 42 3.69 6.39 -5.45
N LEU A 43 2.52 5.91 -5.00
CA LEU A 43 1.92 4.68 -5.53
C LEU A 43 1.59 4.76 -7.03
N ARG A 44 1.27 5.95 -7.54
CA ARG A 44 1.03 6.16 -8.98
C ARG A 44 2.32 6.12 -9.80
N ASP A 45 3.39 6.70 -9.26
CA ASP A 45 4.69 6.78 -9.91
C ASP A 45 5.47 5.45 -9.79
N HIS A 46 5.07 4.56 -8.88
CA HIS A 46 5.70 3.26 -8.57
C HIS A 46 4.76 2.05 -8.84
N PRO A 47 4.45 1.73 -10.11
CA PRO A 47 3.59 0.60 -10.48
C PRO A 47 4.14 -0.78 -10.06
N GLU A 48 5.43 -0.91 -9.80
CA GLU A 48 6.06 -2.11 -9.27
C GLU A 48 5.50 -2.50 -7.89
N VAL A 49 5.10 -1.51 -7.08
CA VAL A 49 4.51 -1.75 -5.75
C VAL A 49 3.11 -2.37 -5.88
N ASP A 50 2.34 -1.95 -6.88
CA ASP A 50 1.02 -2.51 -7.19
C ASP A 50 1.14 -3.99 -7.59
N ILE A 51 2.09 -4.32 -8.48
CA ILE A 51 2.37 -5.70 -8.90
C ILE A 51 2.82 -6.55 -7.71
N LEU A 52 3.76 -6.03 -6.92
CA LEU A 52 4.29 -6.72 -5.75
C LEU A 52 3.19 -7.09 -4.76
N LEU A 53 2.31 -6.15 -4.43
CA LEU A 53 1.19 -6.37 -3.51
C LEU A 53 0.14 -7.33 -4.09
N ALA A 54 -0.17 -7.20 -5.38
CA ALA A 54 -1.13 -8.08 -6.05
C ALA A 54 -0.67 -9.54 -6.06
N GLU A 55 0.61 -9.79 -6.35
CA GLU A 55 1.18 -11.15 -6.36
C GLU A 55 1.29 -11.73 -4.94
N PHE A 56 1.69 -10.92 -3.96
CA PHE A 56 1.68 -11.35 -2.56
C PHE A 56 0.27 -11.75 -2.11
N LEU A 57 -0.73 -10.90 -2.37
CA LEU A 57 -2.12 -11.19 -2.01
C LEU A 57 -2.68 -12.39 -2.75
N ARG A 58 -2.35 -12.56 -4.03
CA ARG A 58 -2.70 -13.76 -4.82
C ARG A 58 -2.21 -15.02 -4.11
N ASP A 59 -0.95 -15.01 -3.69
CA ASP A 59 -0.32 -16.15 -3.02
C ASP A 59 -0.92 -16.42 -1.63
N VAL A 60 -1.18 -15.37 -0.83
CA VAL A 60 -1.84 -15.50 0.48
C VAL A 60 -3.24 -16.09 0.32
N LEU A 61 -4.04 -15.57 -0.62
CA LEU A 61 -5.41 -16.03 -0.83
C LEU A 61 -5.48 -17.46 -1.39
N SER A 62 -4.48 -17.85 -2.17
CA SER A 62 -4.38 -19.19 -2.77
C SER A 62 -3.91 -20.23 -1.76
N ARG A 63 -2.86 -19.92 -0.99
CA ARG A 63 -2.23 -20.87 -0.05
C ARG A 63 -2.88 -20.88 1.33
N ARG A 64 -3.54 -19.79 1.72
CA ARG A 64 -4.19 -19.58 3.03
C ARG A 64 -3.30 -20.03 4.21
N PRO A 65 -2.13 -19.40 4.38
CA PRO A 65 -1.20 -19.78 5.45
C PRO A 65 -1.81 -19.55 6.84
N GLU A 66 -1.48 -20.40 7.80
CA GLU A 66 -1.91 -20.23 9.19
C GLU A 66 -1.23 -19.02 9.85
N ASN A 67 0.05 -18.79 9.56
CA ASN A 67 0.78 -17.60 10.00
C ASN A 67 1.16 -16.71 8.81
N ILE A 68 0.47 -15.56 8.70
CA ILE A 68 0.68 -14.59 7.63
C ILE A 68 2.03 -13.87 7.78
N GLN A 69 2.55 -13.69 9.00
CA GLN A 69 3.79 -12.95 9.24
C GLN A 69 5.00 -13.74 8.75
N ASP A 70 5.08 -15.03 9.11
CA ASP A 70 6.14 -15.93 8.65
C ASP A 70 6.08 -16.07 7.12
N PHE A 71 4.86 -16.23 6.58
CA PHE A 71 4.66 -16.28 5.14
C PHE A 71 5.13 -15.00 4.43
N ALA A 72 4.87 -13.82 4.99
CA ALA A 72 5.34 -12.57 4.45
C ALA A 72 6.87 -12.47 4.48
N ALA A 73 7.50 -12.84 5.61
CA ALA A 73 8.96 -12.83 5.74
C ALA A 73 9.62 -13.71 4.68
N ASP A 74 9.14 -14.95 4.51
CA ASP A 74 9.64 -15.88 3.50
C ASP A 74 9.38 -15.37 2.08
N TRP A 75 8.21 -14.78 1.83
CA TRP A 75 7.83 -14.31 0.50
C TRP A 75 8.64 -13.12 0.03
N PHE A 76 8.79 -12.09 0.88
CA PHE A 76 9.51 -10.86 0.54
C PHE A 76 11.04 -11.05 0.52
N THR A 77 11.56 -12.12 1.11
CA THR A 77 13.00 -12.43 1.15
C THR A 77 13.45 -13.34 -0.01
N LYS A 78 12.55 -13.71 -0.93
CA LYS A 78 12.90 -14.54 -2.09
C LYS A 78 13.93 -13.82 -2.98
N PRO A 79 15.06 -14.47 -3.33
CA PRO A 79 16.13 -13.82 -4.09
C PRO A 79 15.71 -13.39 -5.50
N GLN A 80 14.78 -14.13 -6.11
CA GLN A 80 14.28 -13.88 -7.47
C GLN A 80 13.11 -12.89 -7.51
N LEU A 81 12.70 -12.35 -6.36
CA LEU A 81 11.51 -11.50 -6.29
C LEU A 81 11.67 -10.25 -7.16
N ALA A 82 12.80 -9.54 -7.03
CA ALA A 82 13.06 -8.33 -7.81
C ALA A 82 13.01 -8.61 -9.32
N GLU A 83 13.74 -9.62 -9.79
CA GLU A 83 13.77 -10.03 -11.20
C GLU A 83 12.38 -10.38 -11.74
N ASN A 84 11.56 -11.09 -10.93
CA ASN A 84 10.20 -11.44 -11.33
C ASN A 84 9.30 -10.22 -11.46
N ILE A 85 9.41 -9.25 -10.54
CA ILE A 85 8.62 -8.01 -10.57
C ILE A 85 9.02 -7.15 -11.76
N ASP A 86 10.32 -7.02 -12.04
CA ASP A 86 10.82 -6.27 -13.20
C ASP A 86 10.27 -6.86 -14.51
N HIS A 87 10.33 -8.18 -14.66
CA HIS A 87 9.78 -8.85 -15.83
C HIS A 87 8.26 -8.65 -15.96
N GLN A 88 7.50 -8.70 -14.86
CA GLN A 88 6.06 -8.39 -14.90
C GLN A 88 5.78 -6.93 -15.27
N LEU A 89 6.62 -6.01 -14.82
CA LEU A 89 6.50 -4.59 -15.13
C LEU A 89 6.70 -4.34 -16.64
N GLU A 90 7.71 -4.96 -17.24
CA GLU A 90 7.95 -4.91 -18.68
C GLU A 90 6.77 -5.44 -19.49
N GLN A 91 6.20 -6.57 -19.07
CA GLN A 91 5.02 -7.16 -19.72
C GLN A 91 3.79 -6.25 -19.63
N ARG A 92 3.56 -5.64 -18.46
CA ARG A 92 2.49 -4.67 -18.26
C ARG A 92 2.64 -3.48 -19.19
N ASP A 93 3.85 -2.92 -19.28
CA ASP A 93 4.14 -1.77 -20.14
C ASP A 93 3.97 -2.08 -21.63
N ALA A 94 4.40 -3.27 -22.07
CA ALA A 94 4.18 -3.75 -23.43
C ALA A 94 2.68 -3.84 -23.75
N SER A 95 1.90 -4.49 -22.87
CA SER A 95 0.45 -4.64 -23.03
C SER A 95 -0.28 -3.29 -23.09
N LEU A 96 0.12 -2.32 -22.26
CA LEU A 96 -0.45 -0.96 -22.28
C LEU A 96 -0.14 -0.21 -23.58
N ARG A 97 1.05 -0.40 -24.16
CA ARG A 97 1.41 0.18 -25.46
C ARG A 97 0.55 -0.40 -26.57
N ASP A 98 0.38 -1.72 -26.59
CA ASP A 98 -0.43 -2.41 -27.61
C ASP A 98 -1.91 -1.99 -27.52
N GLN A 99 -2.48 -1.93 -26.31
CA GLN A 99 -3.86 -1.46 -26.12
C GLN A 99 -4.07 -0.02 -26.62
N ARG A 100 -3.09 0.87 -26.41
CA ARG A 100 -3.15 2.24 -26.92
C ARG A 100 -3.09 2.30 -28.45
N PHE A 101 -2.35 1.39 -29.08
CA PHE A 101 -2.30 1.26 -30.52
C PHE A 101 -3.63 0.77 -31.09
N GLN A 102 -4.21 -0.29 -30.51
CA GLN A 102 -5.48 -0.87 -30.95
C GLN A 102 -6.67 0.10 -30.81
N ARG A 103 -6.67 0.98 -29.81
CA ARG A 103 -7.73 1.99 -29.62
C ARG A 103 -7.67 3.17 -30.59
N LYS A 104 -6.57 3.33 -31.33
CA LYS A 104 -6.35 4.44 -32.28
C LYS A 104 -6.58 4.05 -33.75
N LEU A 105 -6.77 2.76 -34.04
CA LEU A 105 -7.29 2.27 -35.31
C LEU A 105 -8.82 2.16 -35.25
#